data_AF-A2D8J1-F1
#
_entry.id   AF-A2D8J1-F1
#
_cell.length_a   1.000
_cell.length_b   1.000
_cell.length_c   1.000
_cell.angle_alpha   90.00
_cell.angle_beta   90.00
_cell.angle_gamma   90.00
#
_symmetry.space_group_name_H-M   'P 1'
#
loop_
_entity.id
_entity.type
_entity.pdbx_description
1 polymer ?
#
loop_
_entity_poly.entity_id
_entity_poly.type
_entity_poly.pdbx_seq_one_letter_code
_entity_poly.pdbx_strand_id
1 'polypeptide(L)'
;MITFLRILALKQELSNIWNNYYNDTDYSTTHNQQNPSISSSIQNMLIYQCLFKGLQETCIKSTSNDAKILHVDCVFNNIWSENSGSLVYIESTASNIAQRRFEAYNCYSSVSAGVAYIFPDQTTTLSYTEESSIAECGQDSVNYIFYNKNGNVKFSYINFSKNCFYTDGFYIDTQSFDNITYSTIEENNANKYSAFAVLNGNDYSMKYCNVFRNYQVSTRCGTIYAIYTELYVYNNSFISDKGNGKLFYASTNAKIKIYNSYIDSTTDYGSVSSINSVDSMTVSLNYSDFSPNLIITNQTYNYTKIINPTYKIQVDTHRMRNRRF
;
A
#
# COMPACT_ATOMS: atom_id res chain seq x y z
N MET A 1 -28.63 -2.68 -8.46
CA MET A 1 -28.53 -1.80 -9.65
C MET A 1 -27.16 -2.04 -10.27
N ILE A 2 -27.11 -2.14 -11.60
CA ILE A 2 -26.13 -2.89 -12.39
C ILE A 2 -24.68 -2.46 -12.13
N THR A 3 -23.89 -3.36 -11.54
CA THR A 3 -22.43 -3.31 -11.59
C THR A 3 -21.97 -3.90 -12.92
N PHE A 4 -21.50 -3.05 -13.82
CA PHE A 4 -20.74 -3.50 -14.98
C PHE A 4 -19.37 -3.95 -14.47
N LEU A 5 -19.19 -5.26 -14.35
CA LEU A 5 -17.87 -5.87 -14.19
C LEU A 5 -17.35 -6.14 -15.61
N ARG A 6 -16.30 -5.45 -16.03
CA ARG A 6 -15.59 -5.77 -17.27
C ARG A 6 -14.28 -6.42 -16.86
N ILE A 7 -14.25 -7.76 -16.91
CA ILE A 7 -13.01 -8.53 -16.74
C ILE A 7 -12.43 -8.77 -18.13
N LEU A 8 -11.36 -8.06 -18.49
CA LEU A 8 -10.81 -8.16 -19.84
C LEU A 8 -10.06 -9.47 -20.11
N ALA A 9 -9.63 -10.18 -19.05
CA ALA A 9 -9.15 -11.56 -19.11
C ALA A 9 -9.05 -12.15 -17.69
N LEU A 10 -9.59 -13.36 -17.49
CA LEU A 10 -9.22 -14.25 -16.39
C LEU A 10 -8.52 -15.46 -16.99
N LYS A 11 -7.23 -15.67 -16.70
CA LYS A 11 -6.52 -16.88 -17.13
C LYS A 11 -6.23 -17.74 -15.91
N GLN A 12 -7.00 -18.82 -15.77
CA GLN A 12 -6.97 -19.72 -14.62
C GLN A 12 -5.83 -20.76 -14.67
N GLU A 13 -5.12 -20.87 -15.79
CA GLU A 13 -4.02 -21.82 -15.96
C GLU A 13 -2.83 -21.17 -16.66
N LEU A 14 -2.00 -20.49 -15.88
CA LEU A 14 -0.66 -20.11 -16.29
C LEU A 14 0.34 -20.84 -15.42
N SER A 15 1.08 -21.77 -16.01
CA SER A 15 2.19 -22.47 -15.35
C SER A 15 3.30 -21.51 -14.90
N ASN A 16 3.30 -20.25 -15.36
CA ASN A 16 4.36 -19.29 -15.06
C ASN A 16 3.88 -17.84 -14.86
N ILE A 17 2.98 -17.62 -13.89
CA ILE A 17 2.54 -16.27 -13.47
C ILE A 17 3.73 -15.37 -13.09
N TRP A 18 4.78 -15.93 -12.50
CA TRP A 18 5.96 -15.17 -12.11
C TRP A 18 6.78 -14.67 -13.28
N ASN A 19 6.94 -15.45 -14.35
CA ASN A 19 7.55 -14.93 -15.56
C ASN A 19 6.78 -13.74 -16.13
N ASN A 20 5.44 -13.70 -15.99
CA ASN A 20 4.66 -12.55 -16.44
C ASN A 20 4.87 -11.32 -15.55
N TYR A 21 5.00 -11.53 -14.24
CA TYR A 21 5.35 -10.47 -13.30
C TYR A 21 6.72 -9.86 -13.62
N TYR A 22 7.74 -10.68 -13.91
CA TYR A 22 9.12 -10.22 -14.18
C TYR A 22 9.36 -9.70 -15.60
N ASN A 23 8.67 -10.22 -16.62
CA ASN A 23 8.96 -9.88 -18.03
C ASN A 23 8.03 -8.83 -18.64
N ASP A 24 7.05 -8.31 -17.89
CA ASP A 24 6.06 -7.32 -18.35
C ASP A 24 5.40 -7.71 -19.69
N THR A 25 5.13 -9.01 -19.87
CA THR A 25 4.70 -9.60 -21.14
C THR A 25 3.30 -9.12 -21.57
N ASP A 26 3.14 -8.81 -22.86
CA ASP A 26 1.84 -8.52 -23.46
C ASP A 26 0.89 -9.73 -23.35
N TYR A 27 -0.25 -9.53 -22.68
CA TYR A 27 -1.25 -10.57 -22.47
C TYR A 27 -2.16 -10.67 -23.70
N SER A 28 -2.31 -11.87 -24.27
CA SER A 28 -3.37 -12.11 -25.25
C SER A 28 -4.74 -12.02 -24.56
N THR A 29 -5.50 -10.98 -24.89
CA THR A 29 -6.78 -10.65 -24.26
C THR A 29 -7.87 -11.62 -24.69
N THR A 30 -8.53 -12.29 -23.74
CA THR A 30 -9.82 -12.95 -23.94
C THR A 30 -10.91 -12.08 -23.36
N HIS A 31 -11.59 -11.29 -24.21
CA HIS A 31 -12.72 -10.46 -23.80
C HIS A 31 -13.87 -11.33 -23.26
N ASN A 32 -13.98 -11.46 -21.94
CA ASN A 32 -15.11 -12.09 -21.29
C ASN A 32 -16.02 -11.02 -20.68
N GLN A 33 -17.26 -10.93 -21.18
CA GLN A 33 -18.29 -10.02 -20.67
C GLN A 33 -19.07 -10.60 -19.48
N GLN A 34 -18.71 -11.79 -19.01
CA GLN A 34 -19.32 -12.44 -17.85
C GLN A 34 -18.30 -12.54 -16.71
N ASN A 35 -18.78 -12.23 -15.50
CA ASN A 35 -18.04 -12.45 -14.26
C ASN A 35 -17.67 -13.94 -14.21
N PRO A 36 -16.38 -14.31 -14.21
CA PRO A 36 -16.02 -15.67 -13.92
C PRO A 36 -16.39 -15.94 -12.47
N SER A 37 -17.08 -17.06 -12.22
CA SER A 37 -17.20 -17.60 -10.88
C SER A 37 -15.78 -17.93 -10.42
N ILE A 38 -15.21 -17.13 -9.53
CA ILE A 38 -13.92 -17.45 -8.91
C ILE A 38 -14.20 -18.57 -7.89
N SER A 39 -13.96 -19.82 -8.29
CA SER A 39 -14.04 -20.93 -7.34
C SER A 39 -12.82 -20.90 -6.41
N SER A 40 -13.02 -21.33 -5.17
CA SER A 40 -11.98 -21.43 -4.13
C SER A 40 -10.90 -22.48 -4.42
N SER A 41 -10.92 -23.13 -5.59
CA SER A 41 -10.02 -24.23 -5.98
C SER A 41 -8.98 -23.86 -7.04
N ILE A 42 -8.91 -22.59 -7.44
CA ILE A 42 -7.98 -22.14 -8.49
C ILE A 42 -6.58 -21.95 -7.89
N GLN A 43 -5.63 -22.77 -8.35
CA GLN A 43 -4.22 -22.69 -7.92
C GLN A 43 -3.44 -21.56 -8.60
N ASN A 44 -3.85 -21.07 -9.78
CA ASN A 44 -3.13 -19.99 -10.48
C ASN A 44 -4.14 -19.00 -11.05
N MET A 45 -4.02 -17.72 -10.72
CA MET A 45 -4.97 -16.70 -11.12
C MET A 45 -4.26 -15.49 -11.70
N LEU A 46 -4.56 -15.16 -12.95
CA LEU A 46 -4.23 -13.87 -13.55
C LEU A 46 -5.52 -13.07 -13.78
N ILE A 47 -5.56 -11.86 -13.20
CA ILE A 47 -6.60 -10.86 -13.40
C ILE A 47 -5.94 -9.66 -14.10
N TYR A 48 -6.37 -9.35 -15.32
CA TYR A 48 -5.71 -8.32 -16.13
C TYR A 48 -6.72 -7.31 -16.68
N GLN A 49 -6.44 -6.01 -16.53
CA GLN A 49 -7.25 -4.91 -17.07
C GLN A 49 -8.73 -4.96 -16.65
N CYS A 50 -8.99 -5.20 -15.36
CA CYS A 50 -10.34 -5.38 -14.85
C CYS A 50 -10.88 -4.12 -14.17
N LEU A 51 -12.19 -3.89 -14.28
CA LEU A 51 -12.91 -2.89 -13.49
C LEU A 51 -13.91 -3.59 -12.56
N PHE A 52 -13.70 -3.44 -11.26
CA PHE A 52 -14.61 -3.82 -10.18
C PHE A 52 -15.29 -2.56 -9.64
N LYS A 53 -16.63 -2.53 -9.62
CA LYS A 53 -17.38 -1.33 -9.19
C LYS A 53 -18.61 -1.63 -8.33
N GLY A 54 -18.73 -1.08 -7.14
CA GLY A 54 -19.96 -1.21 -6.36
C GLY A 54 -20.25 -2.64 -5.88
N LEU A 55 -19.23 -3.50 -5.80
CA LEU A 55 -19.41 -4.86 -5.26
C LEU A 55 -19.54 -4.79 -3.75
N GLN A 56 -20.34 -5.70 -3.20
CA GLN A 56 -20.59 -5.85 -1.77
C GLN A 56 -20.00 -7.17 -1.24
N GLU A 57 -18.86 -7.56 -1.82
CA GLU A 57 -18.10 -8.75 -1.45
C GLU A 57 -16.61 -8.54 -1.76
N THR A 58 -15.77 -9.40 -1.18
CA THR A 58 -14.35 -9.43 -1.48
C THR A 58 -14.11 -9.84 -2.94
N CYS A 59 -13.36 -9.03 -3.70
CA CYS A 59 -13.14 -9.26 -5.14
C CYS A 59 -12.27 -10.49 -5.44
N ILE A 60 -11.17 -10.64 -4.70
CA ILE A 60 -10.18 -11.71 -4.89
C ILE A 60 -10.04 -12.44 -3.57
N LYS A 61 -10.57 -13.66 -3.51
CA LYS A 61 -10.50 -14.50 -2.32
C LYS A 61 -9.79 -15.80 -2.64
N SER A 62 -8.80 -16.16 -1.84
CA SER A 62 -8.17 -17.48 -1.88
C SER A 62 -7.92 -18.04 -0.50
N THR A 63 -8.35 -19.28 -0.31
CA THR A 63 -7.99 -20.14 0.82
C THR A 63 -7.29 -21.42 0.37
N SER A 64 -6.98 -21.52 -0.93
CA SER A 64 -6.20 -22.64 -1.48
C SER A 64 -4.76 -22.53 -1.02
N ASN A 65 -4.11 -23.67 -0.83
CA ASN A 65 -2.66 -23.69 -0.62
C ASN A 65 -1.93 -23.61 -1.97
N ASP A 66 -0.71 -23.06 -1.95
CA ASP A 66 0.16 -22.91 -3.12
C ASP A 66 -0.42 -22.08 -4.27
N ALA A 67 -1.44 -21.25 -4.02
CA ALA A 67 -2.00 -20.43 -5.08
C ALA A 67 -0.99 -19.36 -5.55
N LYS A 68 -0.96 -19.06 -6.83
CA LYS A 68 -0.22 -17.93 -7.40
C LYS A 68 -1.20 -16.95 -8.00
N ILE A 69 -1.25 -15.75 -7.42
CA ILE A 69 -2.25 -14.74 -7.78
C ILE A 69 -1.50 -13.52 -8.31
N LEU A 70 -1.91 -13.05 -9.48
CA LEU A 70 -1.42 -11.82 -10.06
C LEU A 70 -2.60 -11.02 -10.56
N HIS A 71 -2.79 -9.81 -10.01
CA HIS A 71 -3.67 -8.83 -10.63
C HIS A 71 -2.88 -7.62 -11.09
N VAL A 72 -3.13 -7.23 -12.34
CA VAL A 72 -2.41 -6.16 -13.02
C VAL A 72 -3.39 -5.27 -13.75
N ASP A 73 -3.15 -3.97 -13.70
CA ASP A 73 -3.92 -2.98 -14.47
C ASP A 73 -5.42 -2.92 -14.06
N CYS A 74 -5.74 -3.18 -12.79
CA CYS A 74 -7.11 -3.28 -12.29
C CYS A 74 -7.60 -2.01 -11.58
N VAL A 75 -8.90 -1.74 -11.64
CA VAL A 75 -9.55 -0.64 -10.93
C VAL A 75 -10.63 -1.21 -10.00
N PHE A 76 -10.61 -0.80 -8.75
CA PHE A 76 -11.55 -1.18 -7.70
C PHE A 76 -12.19 0.09 -7.15
N ASN A 77 -13.49 0.24 -7.34
CA ASN A 77 -14.19 1.49 -7.04
C ASN A 77 -15.47 1.22 -6.26
N ASN A 78 -15.63 1.83 -5.09
CA ASN A 78 -16.79 1.63 -4.21
C ASN A 78 -16.99 0.15 -3.86
N ILE A 79 -15.92 -0.56 -3.50
CA ILE A 79 -16.00 -1.96 -3.09
C ILE A 79 -16.19 -2.03 -1.58
N TRP A 80 -17.17 -2.79 -1.13
CA TRP A 80 -17.36 -3.08 0.27
C TRP A 80 -17.40 -4.58 0.53
N SER A 81 -16.91 -5.03 1.68
CA SER A 81 -17.04 -6.42 2.12
C SER A 81 -17.44 -6.51 3.59
N GLU A 82 -18.34 -7.45 3.90
CA GLU A 82 -18.66 -7.86 5.28
C GLU A 82 -17.54 -8.70 5.93
N ASN A 83 -16.52 -9.10 5.15
CA ASN A 83 -15.37 -9.87 5.59
C ASN A 83 -14.11 -9.00 5.52
N SER A 84 -12.99 -9.49 6.07
CA SER A 84 -11.69 -8.83 5.94
C SER A 84 -11.27 -8.70 4.47
N GLY A 85 -10.58 -7.61 4.10
CA GLY A 85 -10.04 -7.44 2.74
C GLY A 85 -11.12 -7.25 1.68
N SER A 86 -11.47 -6.00 1.35
CA SER A 86 -12.49 -5.73 0.31
C SER A 86 -12.01 -6.06 -1.11
N LEU A 87 -10.72 -5.84 -1.39
CA LEU A 87 -10.13 -6.20 -2.68
C LEU A 87 -9.59 -7.63 -2.61
N VAL A 88 -8.75 -7.90 -1.61
CA VAL A 88 -8.00 -9.15 -1.51
C VAL A 88 -8.16 -9.76 -0.13
N TYR A 89 -8.52 -11.05 -0.09
CA TYR A 89 -8.45 -11.91 1.08
C TYR A 89 -7.66 -13.17 0.75
N ILE A 90 -6.52 -13.34 1.43
CA ILE A 90 -5.71 -14.56 1.37
C ILE A 90 -5.48 -15.06 2.79
N GLU A 91 -5.92 -16.29 3.03
CA GLU A 91 -5.64 -17.05 4.24
C GLU A 91 -5.28 -18.46 3.81
N SER A 92 -3.99 -18.77 3.78
CA SER A 92 -3.49 -20.03 3.20
C SER A 92 -2.12 -20.38 3.73
N THR A 93 -1.64 -21.61 3.51
CA THR A 93 -0.30 -21.96 3.99
C THR A 93 0.82 -21.32 3.16
N ALA A 94 0.66 -21.25 1.83
CA ALA A 94 1.76 -20.94 0.90
C ALA A 94 1.35 -20.19 -0.39
N SER A 95 0.27 -19.39 -0.36
CA SER A 95 -0.19 -18.69 -1.56
C SER A 95 0.46 -17.36 -1.79
N ASN A 96 1.09 -17.22 -2.94
CA ASN A 96 1.73 -15.98 -3.31
C ASN A 96 0.80 -15.03 -4.06
N ILE A 97 1.01 -13.74 -3.84
CA ILE A 97 0.30 -12.68 -4.54
C ILE A 97 1.23 -11.55 -5.00
N ALA A 98 0.98 -11.07 -6.21
CA ALA A 98 1.48 -9.80 -6.69
C ALA A 98 0.31 -8.92 -7.17
N GLN A 99 0.30 -7.68 -6.71
CA GLN A 99 -0.71 -6.67 -6.99
C GLN A 99 -0.01 -5.49 -7.67
N ARG A 100 -0.23 -5.27 -8.97
CA ARG A 100 0.56 -4.28 -9.71
C ARG A 100 -0.33 -3.35 -10.53
N ARG A 101 0.01 -2.07 -10.60
CA ARG A 101 -0.69 -1.09 -11.45
C ARG A 101 -2.20 -1.07 -11.21
N PHE A 102 -2.64 -1.14 -9.95
CA PHE A 102 -4.06 -1.08 -9.61
C PHE A 102 -4.45 0.23 -8.92
N GLU A 103 -5.75 0.51 -8.98
CA GLU A 103 -6.36 1.68 -8.37
C GLU A 103 -7.46 1.21 -7.42
N ALA A 104 -7.44 1.67 -6.16
CA ALA A 104 -8.49 1.42 -5.18
C ALA A 104 -9.06 2.76 -4.71
N TYR A 105 -10.36 2.95 -4.88
CA TYR A 105 -11.05 4.18 -4.51
C TYR A 105 -12.33 3.90 -3.73
N ASN A 106 -12.46 4.51 -2.54
CA ASN A 106 -13.62 4.36 -1.68
C ASN A 106 -13.95 2.89 -1.36
N CYS A 107 -12.92 2.10 -1.07
CA CYS A 107 -13.06 0.67 -0.78
C CYS A 107 -12.87 0.39 0.72
N TYR A 108 -13.69 -0.46 1.31
CA TYR A 108 -13.63 -0.76 2.75
C TYR A 108 -14.16 -2.15 3.12
N SER A 109 -13.73 -2.64 4.29
CA SER A 109 -14.21 -3.89 4.92
C SER A 109 -14.85 -3.52 6.25
N SER A 110 -15.88 -4.24 6.71
CA SER A 110 -16.43 -4.03 8.06
C SER A 110 -15.68 -4.75 9.18
N VAL A 111 -14.72 -5.64 8.86
CA VAL A 111 -14.05 -6.51 9.84
C VAL A 111 -12.61 -6.06 10.07
N SER A 112 -11.78 -6.11 9.03
CA SER A 112 -10.34 -5.82 9.14
C SER A 112 -9.75 -5.63 7.74
N ALA A 113 -8.65 -4.89 7.64
CA ALA A 113 -7.94 -4.67 6.40
C ALA A 113 -8.86 -4.18 5.26
N GLY A 114 -9.17 -2.88 5.27
CA GLY A 114 -10.09 -2.23 4.34
C GLY A 114 -9.83 -2.55 2.87
N VAL A 115 -8.58 -2.81 2.49
CA VAL A 115 -8.18 -3.16 1.12
C VAL A 115 -7.73 -4.61 1.01
N ALA A 116 -6.66 -5.01 1.70
CA ALA A 116 -6.06 -6.33 1.52
C ALA A 116 -5.71 -7.01 2.85
N TYR A 117 -6.27 -8.19 3.06
CA TYR A 117 -5.95 -9.10 4.16
C TYR A 117 -5.14 -10.27 3.62
N ILE A 118 -3.85 -10.36 3.98
CA ILE A 118 -2.92 -11.36 3.48
C ILE A 118 -2.24 -12.00 4.69
N PHE A 119 -2.65 -13.24 5.00
CA PHE A 119 -2.17 -14.02 6.14
C PHE A 119 -1.72 -15.40 5.67
N PRO A 120 -0.52 -15.52 5.05
CA PRO A 120 0.10 -16.81 4.80
C PRO A 120 0.67 -17.45 6.08
N ASP A 121 0.69 -18.77 6.18
CA ASP A 121 1.38 -19.47 7.30
C ASP A 121 2.90 -19.58 7.09
N GLN A 122 3.38 -19.61 5.85
CA GLN A 122 4.80 -19.77 5.52
C GLN A 122 5.49 -18.44 5.18
N THR A 123 6.72 -18.29 5.67
CA THR A 123 7.58 -17.10 5.45
C THR A 123 8.11 -16.97 4.02
N THR A 124 8.09 -18.05 3.23
CA THR A 124 8.55 -18.06 1.83
C THR A 124 7.54 -17.42 0.87
N THR A 125 6.29 -17.22 1.32
CA THR A 125 5.20 -16.71 0.50
C THR A 125 5.42 -15.25 0.08
N LEU A 126 5.31 -14.93 -1.20
CA LEU A 126 5.48 -13.57 -1.70
C LEU A 126 4.17 -12.77 -1.60
N SER A 127 4.25 -11.53 -1.09
CA SER A 127 3.16 -10.56 -1.06
C SER A 127 3.66 -9.19 -1.52
N TYR A 128 3.55 -8.94 -2.82
CA TYR A 128 4.10 -7.74 -3.46
C TYR A 128 2.98 -6.81 -3.91
N THR A 129 3.14 -5.51 -3.64
CA THR A 129 2.23 -4.46 -4.10
C THR A 129 3.06 -3.36 -4.75
N GLU A 130 2.79 -3.06 -6.02
CA GLU A 130 3.64 -2.17 -6.81
C GLU A 130 2.86 -1.23 -7.74
N GLU A 131 3.39 -0.03 -7.97
CA GLU A 131 2.91 0.92 -8.99
C GLU A 131 1.42 1.25 -8.86
N SER A 132 0.88 1.32 -7.65
CA SER A 132 -0.56 1.32 -7.39
C SER A 132 -1.01 2.52 -6.56
N SER A 133 -2.28 2.92 -6.69
CA SER A 133 -2.86 4.03 -5.92
C SER A 133 -4.05 3.58 -5.09
N ILE A 134 -4.08 3.99 -3.83
CA ILE A 134 -5.11 3.67 -2.85
C ILE A 134 -5.56 4.99 -2.22
N ALA A 135 -6.81 5.36 -2.48
CA ALA A 135 -7.37 6.63 -2.07
C ALA A 135 -8.76 6.49 -1.44
N GLU A 136 -8.99 7.24 -0.36
CA GLU A 136 -10.29 7.28 0.33
C GLU A 136 -10.78 5.89 0.78
N CYS A 137 -9.86 4.96 1.05
CA CYS A 137 -10.20 3.61 1.50
C CYS A 137 -10.21 3.50 3.03
N GLY A 138 -10.96 2.51 3.52
CA GLY A 138 -11.12 2.19 4.94
C GLY A 138 -12.17 3.03 5.67
N GLN A 139 -12.24 2.82 7.00
CA GLN A 139 -13.18 3.48 7.90
C GLN A 139 -12.58 3.58 9.32
N ASP A 140 -13.05 4.55 10.11
CA ASP A 140 -12.57 4.84 11.48
C ASP A 140 -12.76 3.68 12.48
N SER A 141 -13.60 2.70 12.14
CA SER A 141 -13.88 1.50 12.96
C SER A 141 -13.07 0.27 12.54
N VAL A 142 -12.31 0.35 11.46
CA VAL A 142 -11.65 -0.80 10.83
C VAL A 142 -10.17 -0.73 11.09
N ASN A 143 -9.59 -1.81 11.62
CA ASN A 143 -8.21 -1.80 12.10
C ASN A 143 -7.21 -1.36 11.03
N TYR A 144 -7.16 -2.07 9.90
CA TYR A 144 -6.09 -1.88 8.92
C TYR A 144 -6.60 -1.44 7.55
N ILE A 145 -5.75 -0.88 6.68
CA ILE A 145 -6.02 -0.87 5.22
C ILE A 145 -5.35 -2.07 4.56
N PHE A 146 -4.05 -2.23 4.78
CA PHE A 146 -3.28 -3.41 4.43
C PHE A 146 -2.90 -4.18 5.69
N TYR A 147 -3.25 -5.46 5.72
CA TYR A 147 -2.77 -6.39 6.74
C TYR A 147 -1.96 -7.47 6.06
N ASN A 148 -0.66 -7.50 6.34
CA ASN A 148 0.24 -8.54 5.88
C ASN A 148 0.91 -9.17 7.09
N LYS A 149 0.81 -10.49 7.19
CA LYS A 149 1.49 -11.24 8.25
C LYS A 149 2.17 -12.47 7.68
N ASN A 150 3.40 -12.70 8.13
CA ASN A 150 4.37 -13.62 7.53
C ASN A 150 4.66 -13.27 6.05
N GLY A 151 5.37 -14.16 5.37
CA GLY A 151 5.75 -14.00 3.96
C GLY A 151 6.82 -12.95 3.68
N ASN A 152 7.32 -12.96 2.44
CA ASN A 152 8.16 -11.92 1.86
C ASN A 152 7.28 -10.77 1.37
N VAL A 153 7.30 -9.64 2.08
CA VAL A 153 6.44 -8.48 1.79
C VAL A 153 7.24 -7.38 1.11
N LYS A 154 6.67 -6.73 0.10
CA LYS A 154 7.27 -5.58 -0.59
C LYS A 154 6.21 -4.57 -1.04
N PHE A 155 6.50 -3.28 -0.84
CA PHE A 155 5.73 -2.17 -1.39
C PHE A 155 6.63 -1.27 -2.23
N SER A 156 6.25 -0.94 -3.45
CA SER A 156 7.04 -0.04 -4.31
C SER A 156 6.14 0.86 -5.14
N TYR A 157 6.48 2.14 -5.26
CA TYR A 157 5.72 3.06 -6.13
C TYR A 157 4.23 3.14 -5.76
N ILE A 158 3.92 3.21 -4.47
CA ILE A 158 2.55 3.26 -3.97
C ILE A 158 2.15 4.70 -3.66
N ASN A 159 0.98 5.12 -4.15
CA ASN A 159 0.31 6.31 -3.65
C ASN A 159 -0.77 5.90 -2.64
N PHE A 160 -0.65 6.33 -1.40
CA PHE A 160 -1.55 5.99 -0.30
C PHE A 160 -2.06 7.28 0.35
N SER A 161 -3.23 7.72 -0.09
CA SER A 161 -3.73 9.07 0.16
C SER A 161 -5.12 9.09 0.76
N LYS A 162 -5.41 9.99 1.71
CA LYS A 162 -6.78 10.27 2.20
C LYS A 162 -7.50 9.05 2.77
N ASN A 163 -6.77 8.04 3.22
CA ASN A 163 -7.36 6.83 3.81
C ASN A 163 -7.70 7.04 5.28
N CYS A 164 -8.59 6.22 5.80
CA CYS A 164 -9.11 6.32 7.15
C CYS A 164 -9.12 4.93 7.80
N PHE A 165 -8.56 4.81 9.00
CA PHE A 165 -8.43 3.53 9.68
C PHE A 165 -8.32 3.68 11.20
N TYR A 166 -8.77 2.66 11.91
CA TYR A 166 -8.75 2.63 13.37
C TYR A 166 -7.33 2.43 13.90
N THR A 167 -6.60 1.42 13.43
CA THR A 167 -5.26 1.11 13.94
C THR A 167 -4.17 1.57 12.99
N ASP A 168 -3.96 0.88 11.86
CA ASP A 168 -2.80 1.09 11.01
C ASP A 168 -3.09 1.12 9.52
N GLY A 169 -2.49 2.04 8.77
CA GLY A 169 -2.64 2.07 7.32
C GLY A 169 -2.03 0.81 6.70
N PHE A 170 -0.74 0.62 6.94
CA PHE A 170 -0.01 -0.62 6.65
C PHE A 170 0.35 -1.32 7.96
N TYR A 171 -0.12 -2.55 8.14
CA TYR A 171 0.31 -3.44 9.21
C TYR A 171 1.12 -4.59 8.60
N ILE A 172 2.42 -4.64 8.91
CA ILE A 172 3.37 -5.59 8.34
C ILE A 172 4.04 -6.35 9.50
N ASP A 173 3.61 -7.59 9.71
CA ASP A 173 4.09 -8.47 10.79
C ASP A 173 4.74 -9.72 10.18
N THR A 174 6.00 -9.62 9.80
CA THR A 174 6.74 -10.72 9.17
C THR A 174 8.18 -10.72 9.68
N GLN A 175 8.98 -11.73 9.31
CA GLN A 175 10.44 -11.71 9.46
C GLN A 175 11.15 -11.27 8.18
N SER A 176 10.42 -11.17 7.07
CA SER A 176 10.96 -11.00 5.72
C SER A 176 10.24 -9.87 4.99
N PHE A 177 10.41 -8.64 5.46
CA PHE A 177 9.95 -7.46 4.71
C PHE A 177 11.15 -6.85 3.97
N ASP A 178 11.05 -6.80 2.64
CA ASP A 178 12.13 -6.29 1.79
C ASP A 178 12.28 -4.78 1.95
N ASN A 179 11.24 -4.03 1.55
CA ASN A 179 11.22 -2.58 1.61
C ASN A 179 9.85 -1.98 1.28
N ILE A 180 9.70 -0.72 1.69
CA ILE A 180 8.80 0.24 1.04
C ILE A 180 9.66 1.28 0.31
N THR A 181 9.44 1.47 -1.00
CA THR A 181 10.24 2.41 -1.80
C THR A 181 9.44 3.28 -2.75
N TYR A 182 9.92 4.51 -2.98
CA TYR A 182 9.37 5.44 -3.97
C TYR A 182 7.85 5.68 -3.82
N SER A 183 7.37 5.60 -2.59
CA SER A 183 5.94 5.67 -2.24
C SER A 183 5.59 7.02 -1.64
N THR A 184 4.33 7.42 -1.80
CA THR A 184 3.79 8.59 -1.11
C THR A 184 2.65 8.19 -0.18
N ILE A 185 2.72 8.66 1.06
CA ILE A 185 1.77 8.39 2.14
C ILE A 185 1.28 9.76 2.64
N GLU A 186 0.11 10.20 2.18
CA GLU A 186 -0.38 11.54 2.49
C GLU A 186 -1.81 11.58 3.03
N GLU A 187 -2.09 12.60 3.85
CA GLU A 187 -3.47 12.94 4.27
C GLU A 187 -4.26 11.78 4.88
N ASN A 188 -3.57 10.76 5.40
CA ASN A 188 -4.24 9.61 6.00
C ASN A 188 -4.61 9.94 7.45
N ASN A 189 -5.77 9.46 7.88
CA ASN A 189 -6.26 9.62 9.24
C ASN A 189 -6.22 8.28 10.00
N ALA A 190 -5.38 8.20 11.01
CA ALA A 190 -5.32 7.07 11.94
C ALA A 190 -5.97 7.44 13.28
N ASN A 191 -6.98 6.68 13.69
CA ASN A 191 -7.64 6.97 14.96
C ASN A 191 -6.77 6.57 16.17
N LYS A 192 -6.08 5.42 16.11
CA LYS A 192 -5.42 4.81 17.28
C LYS A 192 -3.91 4.68 17.19
N TYR A 193 -3.37 4.15 16.09
CA TYR A 193 -1.94 3.80 16.01
C TYR A 193 -1.17 4.58 14.94
N SER A 194 -0.86 3.98 13.80
CA SER A 194 0.16 4.51 12.89
C SER A 194 -0.27 4.52 11.43
N ALA A 195 0.34 5.32 10.57
CA ALA A 195 0.12 5.13 9.13
C ALA A 195 0.86 3.88 8.63
N PHE A 196 2.01 3.57 9.24
CA PHE A 196 2.90 2.49 8.83
C PHE A 196 3.48 1.79 10.06
N ALA A 197 3.05 0.54 10.30
CA ALA A 197 3.52 -0.33 11.36
C ALA A 197 4.32 -1.50 10.79
N VAL A 198 5.54 -1.68 11.30
CA VAL A 198 6.41 -2.82 10.98
C VAL A 198 6.81 -3.57 12.25
N LEU A 199 6.67 -4.89 12.21
CA LEU A 199 6.85 -5.77 13.36
C LEU A 199 7.72 -6.98 13.01
N ASN A 200 8.43 -7.49 14.01
CA ASN A 200 9.00 -8.85 14.07
C ASN A 200 10.03 -9.24 12.99
N GLY A 201 10.76 -8.29 12.40
CA GLY A 201 11.83 -8.62 11.45
C GLY A 201 13.21 -8.12 11.84
N ASN A 202 14.22 -8.60 11.13
CA ASN A 202 15.61 -8.25 11.44
C ASN A 202 15.94 -6.82 11.00
N ASP A 203 15.95 -6.57 9.70
CA ASP A 203 16.34 -5.28 9.11
C ASP A 203 15.38 -4.87 7.99
N TYR A 204 14.68 -3.77 8.18
CA TYR A 204 13.67 -3.25 7.25
C TYR A 204 14.05 -1.90 6.69
N SER A 205 13.56 -1.58 5.49
CA SER A 205 13.88 -0.28 4.90
C SER A 205 12.70 0.45 4.29
N MET A 206 12.67 1.77 4.54
CA MET A 206 11.82 2.75 3.87
C MET A 206 12.72 3.72 3.12
N LYS A 207 12.59 3.78 1.78
CA LYS A 207 13.51 4.57 0.94
C LYS A 207 12.77 5.45 -0.06
N TYR A 208 13.19 6.70 -0.20
CA TYR A 208 12.66 7.61 -1.22
C TYR A 208 11.14 7.82 -1.13
N CYS A 209 10.59 7.77 0.08
CA CYS A 209 9.17 7.99 0.34
C CYS A 209 8.89 9.42 0.76
N ASN A 210 7.70 9.90 0.41
CA ASN A 210 7.13 11.13 0.96
C ASN A 210 6.02 10.79 1.92
N VAL A 211 6.10 11.32 3.13
CA VAL A 211 5.11 11.16 4.16
C VAL A 211 4.71 12.55 4.61
N PHE A 212 3.46 12.94 4.37
CA PHE A 212 3.07 14.29 4.72
C PHE A 212 1.58 14.50 4.97
N ARG A 213 1.28 15.46 5.84
CA ARG A 213 -0.09 15.81 6.25
C ARG A 213 -0.90 14.63 6.78
N ASN A 214 -0.25 13.56 7.24
CA ASN A 214 -0.97 12.48 7.93
C ASN A 214 -1.42 12.99 9.29
N TYR A 215 -2.55 12.47 9.76
CA TYR A 215 -3.14 12.83 11.05
C TYR A 215 -3.32 11.61 11.94
N GLN A 216 -2.83 11.69 13.18
CA GLN A 216 -3.08 10.66 14.20
C GLN A 216 -3.83 11.25 15.40
N VAL A 217 -5.03 10.71 15.68
CA VAL A 217 -5.90 11.20 16.77
C VAL A 217 -5.32 10.85 18.15
N SER A 218 -4.88 9.61 18.35
CA SER A 218 -4.40 9.08 19.63
C SER A 218 -2.90 9.33 19.89
N THR A 219 -2.52 9.40 21.17
CA THR A 219 -1.22 9.93 21.65
C THR A 219 -0.08 8.92 21.73
N ARG A 220 -0.34 7.61 21.63
CA ARG A 220 0.67 6.59 22.02
C ARG A 220 1.60 6.13 20.91
N CYS A 221 1.23 6.24 19.64
CA CYS A 221 2.02 5.71 18.53
C CYS A 221 2.48 6.81 17.58
N GLY A 222 3.41 6.47 16.70
CA GLY A 222 3.91 7.40 15.70
C GLY A 222 3.27 7.22 14.32
N THR A 223 3.42 8.18 13.39
CA THR A 223 3.13 7.93 11.96
C THR A 223 3.85 6.67 11.48
N ILE A 224 5.11 6.52 11.90
CA ILE A 224 5.94 5.33 11.69
C ILE A 224 6.12 4.61 13.03
N TYR A 225 5.71 3.35 13.08
CA TYR A 225 5.78 2.50 14.27
C TYR A 225 6.60 1.24 14.01
N ALA A 226 7.58 0.97 14.88
CA ALA A 226 8.44 -0.21 14.82
C ALA A 226 8.44 -0.97 16.15
N ILE A 227 8.40 -2.30 16.11
CA ILE A 227 8.49 -3.19 17.28
C ILE A 227 9.24 -4.49 16.91
N TYR A 228 10.13 -4.95 17.78
CA TYR A 228 10.99 -6.12 17.53
C TYR A 228 11.68 -6.09 16.15
N THR A 229 12.16 -4.91 15.73
CA THR A 229 12.77 -4.72 14.40
C THR A 229 13.69 -3.51 14.33
N GLU A 230 14.65 -3.55 13.41
CA GLU A 230 15.47 -2.40 13.03
C GLU A 230 14.98 -1.81 11.69
N LEU A 231 14.41 -0.61 11.75
CA LEU A 231 13.92 0.11 10.58
C LEU A 231 14.91 1.19 10.15
N TYR A 232 15.33 1.13 8.89
CA TYR A 232 16.20 2.12 8.28
C TYR A 232 15.40 3.02 7.31
N VAL A 233 15.46 4.32 7.55
CA VAL A 233 14.71 5.35 6.81
C VAL A 233 15.71 6.15 5.98
N TYR A 234 15.78 5.92 4.67
CA TYR A 234 16.75 6.56 3.76
C TYR A 234 16.12 7.53 2.77
N ASN A 235 16.65 8.75 2.68
CA ASN A 235 16.27 9.72 1.63
C ASN A 235 14.76 9.99 1.55
N ASN A 236 14.09 10.08 2.70
CA ASN A 236 12.64 10.30 2.78
C ASN A 236 12.32 11.76 3.13
N SER A 237 11.06 12.14 2.95
CA SER A 237 10.51 13.42 3.41
C SER A 237 9.38 13.19 4.39
N PHE A 238 9.44 13.86 5.54
CA PHE A 238 8.35 13.91 6.51
C PHE A 238 7.94 15.37 6.69
N ILE A 239 6.71 15.71 6.30
CA ILE A 239 6.27 17.11 6.18
C ILE A 239 4.89 17.30 6.75
N SER A 240 4.77 18.16 7.76
CA SER A 240 3.50 18.65 8.28
C SER A 240 2.56 17.52 8.69
N ASP A 241 3.12 16.39 9.11
CA ASP A 241 2.37 15.36 9.82
C ASP A 241 1.91 15.95 11.14
N LYS A 242 0.63 15.74 11.43
CA LYS A 242 -0.09 16.35 12.56
C LYS A 242 -0.65 15.25 13.43
N GLY A 243 -0.91 15.55 14.68
CA GLY A 243 -1.54 14.59 15.58
C GLY A 243 -1.09 14.80 17.00
N ASN A 244 -1.68 14.04 17.90
CA ASN A 244 -1.28 14.02 19.29
C ASN A 244 -0.15 13.01 19.57
N GLY A 245 0.22 12.22 18.54
CA GLY A 245 1.21 11.16 18.60
C GLY A 245 2.65 11.60 18.34
N LYS A 246 3.48 10.61 18.01
CA LYS A 246 4.88 10.79 17.60
C LYS A 246 4.98 10.80 16.06
N LEU A 247 6.09 11.24 15.50
CA LEU A 247 6.41 10.94 14.11
C LEU A 247 7.02 9.55 14.01
N PHE A 248 8.06 9.30 14.80
CA PHE A 248 8.71 8.00 14.91
C PHE A 248 8.52 7.38 16.29
N TYR A 249 8.07 6.14 16.33
CA TYR A 249 7.92 5.39 17.58
C TYR A 249 8.61 4.03 17.48
N ALA A 250 9.74 3.90 18.17
CA ALA A 250 10.45 2.63 18.35
C ALA A 250 10.05 1.99 19.69
N SER A 251 9.29 0.91 19.61
CA SER A 251 8.80 0.14 20.76
C SER A 251 9.83 -0.90 21.22
N THR A 252 9.38 -1.86 22.04
CA THR A 252 10.20 -2.94 22.61
C THR A 252 11.16 -3.56 21.59
N ASN A 253 12.45 -3.54 21.91
CA ASN A 253 13.55 -4.08 21.09
C ASN A 253 13.55 -3.60 19.63
N ALA A 254 12.99 -2.43 19.36
CA ALA A 254 13.05 -1.81 18.04
C ALA A 254 14.03 -0.64 18.01
N LYS A 255 14.55 -0.37 16.80
CA LYS A 255 15.39 0.79 16.51
C LYS A 255 14.93 1.41 15.20
N ILE A 256 14.92 2.74 15.14
CA ILE A 256 14.69 3.48 13.90
C ILE A 256 15.94 4.32 13.63
N LYS A 257 16.55 4.11 12.47
CA LYS A 257 17.74 4.83 12.03
C LYS A 257 17.42 5.62 10.76
N ILE A 258 17.53 6.93 10.85
CA ILE A 258 17.16 7.87 9.80
C ILE A 258 18.42 8.40 9.13
N TYR A 259 18.44 8.38 7.80
CA TYR A 259 19.57 8.75 6.97
C TYR A 259 19.14 9.68 5.86
N ASN A 260 19.86 10.80 5.67
CA ASN A 260 19.71 11.69 4.52
C ASN A 260 18.25 12.09 4.25
N SER A 261 17.43 12.18 5.30
CA SER A 261 15.99 12.44 5.19
C SER A 261 15.69 13.85 5.68
N TYR A 262 14.66 14.46 5.09
CA TYR A 262 14.11 15.73 5.51
C TYR A 262 12.95 15.49 6.47
N ILE A 263 12.95 16.17 7.62
CA ILE A 263 11.88 16.11 8.61
C ILE A 263 11.61 17.53 9.09
N ASP A 264 10.40 18.05 8.87
CA ASP A 264 10.08 19.44 9.24
C ASP A 264 9.79 19.65 10.72
N SER A 265 9.38 18.60 11.43
CA SER A 265 9.23 18.56 12.88
C SER A 265 9.41 17.13 13.40
N THR A 266 10.20 16.96 14.46
CA THR A 266 10.44 15.64 15.07
C THR A 266 9.75 15.54 16.42
N THR A 267 8.97 14.48 16.60
CA THR A 267 8.46 14.08 17.91
C THR A 267 8.63 12.58 18.03
N ASP A 268 9.66 12.13 18.76
CA ASP A 268 10.05 10.72 18.70
C ASP A 268 9.90 10.02 20.06
N TYR A 269 9.88 8.69 20.05
CA TYR A 269 9.92 7.84 21.24
C TYR A 269 10.76 6.59 21.01
N GLY A 270 11.52 6.19 22.04
CA GLY A 270 12.34 4.98 22.04
C GLY A 270 13.69 5.18 21.33
N SER A 271 14.24 4.10 20.78
CA SER A 271 15.55 4.12 20.11
C SER A 271 15.42 4.65 18.68
N VAL A 272 15.31 5.98 18.56
CA VAL A 272 15.30 6.71 17.28
C VAL A 272 16.59 7.52 17.15
N SER A 273 17.26 7.41 16.01
CA SER A 273 18.50 8.17 15.74
C SER A 273 18.48 8.72 14.32
N SER A 274 19.01 9.92 14.15
CA SER A 274 19.14 10.58 12.85
C SER A 274 20.61 10.82 12.53
N ILE A 275 21.01 10.43 11.32
CA ILE A 275 22.37 10.50 10.79
C ILE A 275 22.29 11.27 9.47
N ASN A 276 23.07 12.35 9.33
CA ASN A 276 23.09 13.17 8.11
C ASN A 276 21.68 13.68 7.72
N SER A 277 20.90 14.18 8.69
CA SER A 277 19.63 14.85 8.37
C SER A 277 19.86 16.04 7.45
N VAL A 278 18.94 16.26 6.51
CA VAL A 278 19.04 17.32 5.52
C VAL A 278 18.16 18.50 5.95
N ASP A 279 18.73 19.71 5.98
CA ASP A 279 18.01 20.92 6.40
C ASP A 279 17.09 21.51 5.32
N SER A 280 17.24 21.03 4.08
CA SER A 280 16.58 21.59 2.89
C SER A 280 16.13 20.49 1.93
N MET A 281 14.93 20.63 1.36
CA MET A 281 14.44 19.69 0.36
C MET A 281 13.53 20.38 -0.66
N THR A 282 13.62 19.96 -1.93
CA THR A 282 12.66 20.35 -2.97
C THR A 282 11.72 19.18 -3.21
N VAL A 283 10.46 19.32 -2.83
CA VAL A 283 9.48 18.25 -3.06
C VAL A 283 8.62 18.64 -4.25
N SER A 284 8.75 17.88 -5.34
CA SER A 284 7.87 18.01 -6.51
C SER A 284 6.81 16.92 -6.42
N LEU A 285 5.58 17.29 -6.06
CA LEU A 285 4.45 16.34 -6.03
C LEU A 285 3.69 16.45 -7.35
N ASN A 286 3.81 15.44 -8.20
CA ASN A 286 2.97 15.26 -9.40
C ASN A 286 1.88 14.23 -9.12
N TYR A 287 0.70 14.69 -8.68
CA TYR A 287 -0.44 13.79 -8.46
C TYR A 287 -1.29 13.63 -9.72
N SER A 288 -1.74 12.40 -9.94
CA SER A 288 -2.96 12.12 -10.69
C SER A 288 -4.10 11.99 -9.68
N ASP A 289 -4.88 13.06 -9.47
CA ASP A 289 -6.09 12.99 -8.66
C ASP A 289 -7.16 12.19 -9.41
N PHE A 290 -7.82 11.30 -8.68
CA PHE A 290 -8.97 10.56 -9.18
C PHE A 290 -10.16 11.52 -9.27
N SER A 291 -10.63 11.85 -10.48
CA SER A 291 -11.99 12.39 -10.62
C SER A 291 -12.96 11.23 -10.78
N PRO A 292 -14.08 11.19 -10.03
CA PRO A 292 -15.12 10.18 -10.19
C PRO A 292 -15.73 10.11 -11.61
N ASN A 293 -15.39 11.06 -12.48
CA ASN A 293 -15.84 11.15 -13.88
C ASN A 293 -14.93 10.48 -14.92
N LEU A 294 -14.07 9.50 -14.57
CA LEU A 294 -13.12 8.87 -15.52
C LEU A 294 -12.13 9.86 -16.19
N ILE A 295 -12.01 11.08 -15.65
CA ILE A 295 -11.05 12.09 -16.09
C ILE A 295 -10.05 12.27 -14.97
N ILE A 296 -8.90 11.62 -15.07
CA ILE A 296 -7.77 11.91 -14.20
C ILE A 296 -7.41 13.38 -14.37
N THR A 297 -7.57 14.18 -13.32
CA THR A 297 -7.06 15.55 -13.29
C THR A 297 -5.64 15.50 -12.77
N ASN A 298 -4.67 15.85 -13.61
CA ASN A 298 -3.29 16.06 -13.16
C ASN A 298 -3.27 17.31 -12.28
N GLN A 299 -3.14 17.15 -10.97
CA GLN A 299 -2.84 18.24 -10.07
C GLN A 299 -1.37 18.14 -9.68
N THR A 300 -0.58 19.11 -10.12
CA THR A 300 0.81 19.26 -9.68
C THR A 300 0.84 20.19 -8.47
N TYR A 301 1.21 19.66 -7.31
CA TYR A 301 1.49 20.45 -6.13
C TYR A 301 3.01 20.68 -6.05
N ASN A 302 3.46 21.88 -6.39
CA ASN A 302 4.85 22.25 -6.19
C ASN A 302 5.02 22.77 -4.76
N TYR A 303 5.56 21.94 -3.85
CA TYR A 303 5.93 22.40 -2.52
C TYR A 303 7.42 22.75 -2.51
N THR A 304 7.73 24.03 -2.73
CA THR A 304 9.10 24.53 -2.66
C THR A 304 9.29 25.32 -1.36
N LYS A 305 9.89 24.68 -0.34
CA LYS A 305 10.38 25.39 0.85
C LYS A 305 11.90 25.45 0.81
N ILE A 306 12.44 26.58 0.33
CA ILE A 306 13.89 26.80 0.23
C ILE A 306 14.39 27.40 1.54
N ILE A 307 15.15 26.63 2.32
CA ILE A 307 15.93 27.17 3.44
C ILE A 307 17.33 26.52 3.37
N ASN A 308 18.28 27.26 2.78
CA ASN A 308 19.68 26.91 2.48
C ASN A 308 19.95 25.83 1.40
N PRO A 309 21.03 25.95 0.59
CA PRO A 309 21.06 25.37 -0.76
C PRO A 309 21.89 24.08 -0.93
N THR A 310 22.24 23.35 0.12
CA THR A 310 23.34 22.37 0.01
C THR A 310 22.92 20.98 -0.49
N TYR A 311 21.63 20.61 -0.46
CA TYR A 311 21.17 19.30 -0.94
C TYR A 311 19.82 19.41 -1.66
N LYS A 312 19.78 18.95 -2.91
CA LYS A 312 18.54 18.79 -3.70
C LYS A 312 18.17 17.31 -3.70
N ILE A 313 17.10 16.94 -3.02
CA ILE A 313 16.45 15.65 -3.24
C ILE A 313 15.33 15.93 -4.24
N GLN A 314 15.41 15.37 -5.44
CA GLN A 314 14.29 15.35 -6.38
C GLN A 314 13.43 14.14 -6.02
N VAL A 315 12.13 14.38 -5.91
CA VAL A 315 11.14 13.35 -5.64
C VAL A 315 10.22 13.28 -6.82
N ASP A 316 10.13 12.10 -7.43
CA ASP A 316 9.20 11.82 -8.51
C ASP A 316 8.03 11.02 -7.94
N THR A 317 6.81 11.56 -8.02
CA THR A 317 5.59 10.78 -7.81
C THR A 317 5.18 10.14 -9.13
N HIS A 318 4.67 8.91 -9.07
CA HIS A 318 4.31 8.15 -10.25
C HIS A 318 2.98 8.65 -10.83
N ARG A 319 3.02 9.08 -12.10
CA ARG A 319 1.79 9.26 -12.89
C ARG A 319 1.25 7.89 -13.26
N MET A 320 0.00 7.60 -12.90
CA MET A 320 -0.71 6.52 -13.60
C MET A 320 -1.02 7.00 -15.02
N ARG A 321 -0.70 6.16 -16.01
CA ARG A 321 -0.96 6.48 -17.42
C ARG A 321 -2.45 6.80 -17.59
N ASN A 322 -2.79 7.86 -18.32
CA ASN A 322 -4.17 8.16 -18.72
C ASN A 322 -4.81 6.91 -19.34
N ARG A 323 -5.86 6.37 -18.70
CA ARG A 323 -6.66 5.26 -19.25
C ARG A 323 -8.04 5.76 -19.60
N ARG A 324 -8.37 5.69 -20.89
CA ARG A 324 -9.76 5.74 -21.36
C ARG A 324 -10.29 4.31 -21.24
N PHE A 325 -11.21 4.06 -20.31
CA PHE A 325 -11.94 2.78 -20.20
C PHE A 325 -13.21 2.81 -21.04
#